data_AF-A0A432GB54-F1
#
_entry.id   AF-A0A432GB54-F1
#
_cell.length_a   1.000
_cell.length_b   1.000
_cell.length_c   1.000
_cell.angle_alpha   90.00
_cell.angle_beta   90.00
_cell.angle_gamma   90.00
#
_symmetry.space_group_name_H-M   'P 1'
#
loop_
_entity.id
_entity.type
_entity.pdbx_description
1 polymer ?
#
loop_
_entity_poly.entity_id
_entity_poly.type
_entity_poly.pdbx_seq_one_letter_code
_entity_poly.pdbx_strand_id
1 'polypeptide(L)'
;MNGAVQHKEEVLERLKTVFESSGKSSRAFSKSIGLKPTSFHKVLTGTAGLTIPLANSIELNHGFRSEWLLSGNGKMKVNKHNHLSPLERCLLEVSLSSIQKWHLLEILIIEKINKRISDQFWGTLRDDSNLQSGEDSRTTAYNNLEQITKVFKELREEEKACLENQDLIGQKIFTQLTQALLLAAFYGEEWDSIKNNCEEYHALETDGNLKDFEKLLAYINELLSEIDS
;
A
#
# COMPACT_ATOMS: atom_id res chain seq x y z
N MET A 1 31.75 29.98 12.76
CA MET A 1 30.51 29.45 13.35
C MET A 1 29.36 29.99 12.49
N ASN A 2 28.36 29.28 11.99
CA ASN A 2 27.83 28.00 12.46
C ASN A 2 26.72 27.49 11.52
N GLY A 3 26.86 27.56 10.18
CA GLY A 3 25.76 27.19 9.26
C GLY A 3 25.17 25.79 9.52
N ALA A 4 26.00 24.83 9.90
CA ALA A 4 25.56 23.48 10.29
C ALA A 4 24.88 23.40 11.68
N VAL A 5 25.20 24.32 12.59
CA VAL A 5 24.57 24.40 13.93
C VAL A 5 23.23 25.13 13.83
N GLN A 6 23.19 26.22 13.07
CA GLN A 6 21.96 26.96 12.77
C GLN A 6 20.94 26.09 12.02
N HIS A 7 21.38 25.31 11.03
CA HIS A 7 20.52 24.33 10.35
C HIS A 7 19.98 23.26 11.33
N LYS A 8 20.77 22.80 12.30
CA LYS A 8 20.32 21.82 13.29
C LYS A 8 19.27 22.41 14.25
N GLU A 9 19.44 23.66 14.67
CA GLU A 9 18.47 24.37 15.52
C GLU A 9 17.14 24.59 14.79
N GLU A 10 17.18 25.01 13.52
CA GLU A 10 15.98 25.20 12.71
C GLU A 10 15.19 23.90 12.47
N VAL A 11 15.88 22.78 12.22
CA VAL A 11 15.26 21.45 12.11
C VAL A 11 14.60 21.04 13.43
N LEU A 12 15.25 21.35 14.56
CA LEU A 12 14.73 21.03 15.89
C LEU A 12 13.45 21.82 16.20
N GLU A 13 13.40 23.10 15.86
CA GLU A 13 12.22 23.95 16.07
C GLU A 13 11.03 23.49 15.21
N ARG A 14 11.27 23.11 13.95
CA ARG A 14 10.24 22.50 13.11
C ARG A 14 9.73 21.18 13.72
N LEU A 15 10.62 20.33 14.24
CA LEU A 15 10.24 19.08 14.89
C LEU A 15 9.40 19.31 16.16
N LYS A 16 9.75 20.31 16.99
CA LYS A 16 8.95 20.69 18.17
C LYS A 16 7.55 21.14 17.78
N THR A 17 7.44 21.95 16.74
CA THR A 17 6.15 22.40 16.18
C THR A 17 5.28 21.21 15.78
N VAL A 18 5.87 20.22 15.10
CA VAL A 18 5.16 18.98 14.74
C VAL A 18 4.73 18.20 15.98
N PHE A 19 5.61 18.03 16.94
CA PHE A 19 5.31 17.31 18.18
C PHE A 19 4.16 17.97 18.96
N GLU A 20 4.20 19.29 19.15
CA GLU A 20 3.15 20.05 19.83
C GLU A 20 1.82 19.97 19.07
N SER A 21 1.86 20.13 17.74
CA SER A 21 0.65 20.04 16.90
C SER A 21 -0.01 18.65 16.90
N SER A 22 0.74 17.61 17.26
CA SER A 22 0.22 16.24 17.31
C SER A 22 -0.73 16.02 18.50
N GLY A 23 -0.63 16.83 19.55
CA GLY A 23 -1.38 16.67 20.81
C GLY A 23 -1.07 15.36 21.57
N LYS A 24 -0.05 14.60 21.14
CA LYS A 24 0.30 13.29 21.72
C LYS A 24 1.37 13.44 22.80
N SER A 25 1.38 12.53 23.77
CA SER A 25 2.50 12.41 24.70
C SER A 25 3.78 12.01 23.96
N SER A 26 4.95 12.39 24.51
CA SER A 26 6.26 12.03 23.91
C SER A 26 6.41 10.52 23.67
N ARG A 27 5.86 9.70 24.56
CA ARG A 27 5.83 8.23 24.40
C ARG A 27 4.92 7.77 23.26
N ALA A 28 3.73 8.36 23.11
CA ALA A 28 2.80 8.00 22.04
C ALA A 28 3.30 8.49 20.67
N PHE A 29 3.91 9.68 20.62
CA PHE A 29 4.50 10.24 19.40
C PHE A 29 5.69 9.41 18.93
N SER A 30 6.65 9.11 19.83
CA SER A 30 7.81 8.27 19.49
C SER A 30 7.40 6.88 18.97
N LYS A 31 6.42 6.23 19.61
CA LYS A 31 5.88 4.95 19.12
C LYS A 31 5.27 5.07 17.72
N SER A 32 4.55 6.15 17.44
CA SER A 32 3.91 6.35 16.13
C SER A 32 4.89 6.53 14.97
N ILE A 33 6.14 6.94 15.25
CA ILE A 33 7.18 7.13 14.22
C ILE A 33 8.25 6.02 14.26
N GLY A 34 7.95 4.89 14.91
CA GLY A 34 8.85 3.74 14.98
C GLY A 34 10.08 3.91 15.87
N LEU A 35 10.08 4.89 16.79
CA LEU A 35 11.20 5.16 17.70
C LEU A 35 10.94 4.71 19.15
N LYS A 36 12.02 4.34 19.83
CA LYS A 36 12.01 4.19 21.30
C LYS A 36 11.90 5.58 21.96
N PRO A 37 11.14 5.74 23.06
CA PRO A 37 10.97 7.03 23.74
C PRO A 37 12.29 7.69 24.15
N THR A 38 13.27 6.90 24.60
CA THR A 38 14.60 7.37 25.00
C THR A 38 15.40 7.91 23.81
N SER A 39 15.31 7.26 22.66
CA SER A 39 15.94 7.71 21.42
C SER A 39 15.27 8.97 20.88
N PHE A 40 13.94 9.06 20.96
CA PHE A 40 13.21 10.27 20.58
C PHE A 40 13.56 11.47 21.46
N HIS A 41 13.75 11.26 22.77
CA HIS A 41 14.19 12.32 23.67
C HIS A 41 15.55 12.91 23.22
N LYS A 42 16.50 12.08 22.81
CA LYS A 42 17.81 12.54 22.29
C LYS A 42 17.68 13.37 21.02
N VAL A 43 16.67 13.09 20.18
CA VAL A 43 16.38 13.88 18.98
C VAL A 43 15.78 15.24 19.37
N LEU A 44 14.83 15.26 20.32
CA LEU A 44 14.22 16.48 20.85
C LEU A 44 15.21 17.42 21.57
N THR A 45 16.24 16.86 22.22
CA THR A 45 17.29 17.64 22.90
C THR A 45 18.45 18.04 21.99
N GLY A 46 18.38 17.71 20.69
CA GLY A 46 19.41 18.03 19.71
C GLY A 46 20.69 17.20 19.84
N THR A 47 20.70 16.20 20.72
CA THR A 47 21.83 15.29 20.92
C THR A 47 21.98 14.30 19.76
N ALA A 48 20.86 13.96 19.11
CA ALA A 48 20.79 13.21 17.86
C ALA A 48 20.07 14.05 16.80
N GLY A 49 20.53 14.00 15.55
CA GLY A 49 19.88 14.71 14.45
C GLY A 49 18.62 13.99 13.94
N LEU A 50 17.69 14.74 13.34
CA LEU A 50 16.57 14.16 12.61
C LEU A 50 17.08 13.52 11.31
N THR A 51 16.95 12.20 11.19
CA THR A 51 17.37 11.47 9.99
C THR A 51 16.27 11.48 8.92
N ILE A 52 16.64 11.30 7.66
CA ILE A 52 15.68 11.22 6.53
C ILE A 52 14.60 10.15 6.77
N PRO A 53 14.93 8.90 7.16
CA PRO A 53 13.90 7.88 7.42
C PRO A 53 12.91 8.30 8.52
N LEU A 54 13.39 9.04 9.52
CA LEU A 54 12.55 9.50 10.61
C LEU A 54 11.64 10.65 10.18
N ALA A 55 12.15 11.57 9.36
CA ALA A 55 11.36 12.63 8.73
C ALA A 55 10.27 12.03 7.83
N ASN A 56 10.58 10.99 7.05
CA ASN A 56 9.60 10.27 6.24
C ASN A 56 8.54 9.56 7.11
N SER A 57 8.94 8.96 8.22
CA SER A 57 7.98 8.36 9.17
C SER A 57 7.04 9.40 9.79
N ILE A 58 7.54 10.61 10.07
CA ILE A 58 6.72 11.73 10.54
C ILE A 58 5.75 12.19 9.44
N GLU A 59 6.21 12.27 8.19
CA GLU A 59 5.36 12.59 7.03
C GLU A 59 4.20 11.60 6.90
N LEU A 60 4.50 10.30 6.91
CA LEU A 60 3.50 9.24 6.83
C LEU A 60 2.48 9.31 7.96
N ASN A 61 2.92 9.45 9.21
CA ASN A 61 2.04 9.30 10.37
C ASN A 61 1.32 10.59 10.80
N HIS A 62 1.93 11.74 10.56
CA HIS A 62 1.46 13.03 11.07
C HIS A 62 1.16 14.04 9.97
N GLY A 63 1.53 13.75 8.72
CA GLY A 63 1.22 14.60 7.57
C GLY A 63 2.09 15.85 7.49
N PHE A 64 3.34 15.77 7.96
CA PHE A 64 4.31 16.87 7.85
C PHE A 64 5.42 16.50 6.89
N ARG A 65 5.58 17.25 5.80
CA ARG A 65 6.51 16.89 4.73
C ARG A 65 7.95 16.79 5.23
N SER A 66 8.61 15.69 4.89
CA SER A 66 10.01 15.40 5.21
C SER A 66 10.96 16.48 4.69
N GLU A 67 10.76 16.93 3.46
CA GLU A 67 11.51 18.04 2.86
C GLU A 67 11.39 19.33 3.69
N TRP A 68 10.17 19.69 4.11
CA TRP A 68 9.93 20.87 4.94
C TRP A 68 10.55 20.71 6.33
N LEU A 69 10.43 19.52 6.94
CA LEU A 69 11.05 19.21 8.24
C LEU A 69 12.58 19.41 8.19
N LEU A 70 13.22 18.88 7.14
CA LEU A 70 14.68 18.85 7.03
C LEU A 70 15.26 20.18 6.52
N SER A 71 14.60 20.84 5.57
CA SER A 71 15.16 22.01 4.86
C SER A 71 14.36 23.30 5.03
N GLY A 72 13.12 23.23 5.52
CA GLY A 72 12.19 24.37 5.54
C GLY A 72 11.51 24.65 4.20
N ASN A 73 11.90 23.95 3.13
CA ASN A 73 11.36 24.15 1.79
C ASN A 73 10.12 23.29 1.52
N GLY A 74 9.28 23.75 0.60
CA GLY A 74 8.07 23.03 0.20
C GLY A 74 6.87 23.21 1.14
N LYS A 75 5.83 22.39 0.92
CA LYS A 75 4.59 22.45 1.72
C LYS A 75 4.83 21.87 3.11
N MET A 76 4.41 22.59 4.15
CA MET A 76 4.51 22.13 5.55
C MET A 76 3.66 20.88 5.82
N LYS A 77 2.39 20.89 5.38
CA LYS A 77 1.46 19.78 5.59
C LYS A 77 1.15 19.05 4.30
N VAL A 78 1.01 17.73 4.44
CA VAL A 78 0.53 16.78 3.44
C VAL A 78 -0.55 15.90 4.07
N ASN A 79 -1.32 15.19 3.24
CA ASN A 79 -2.27 14.20 3.74
C ASN A 79 -1.51 13.13 4.53
N LYS A 80 -2.02 12.78 5.71
CA LYS A 80 -1.48 11.64 6.48
C LYS A 80 -1.72 10.36 5.68
N HIS A 81 -0.91 9.33 5.91
CA HIS A 81 -1.06 8.02 5.26
C HIS A 81 -2.51 7.51 5.27
N ASN A 82 -3.20 7.62 6.40
CA ASN A 82 -4.59 7.16 6.55
C ASN A 82 -5.62 8.00 5.75
N HIS A 83 -5.24 9.19 5.27
CA HIS A 83 -6.06 10.04 4.42
C HIS A 83 -5.59 10.04 2.96
N LEU A 84 -4.55 9.27 2.63
CA LEU A 84 -4.15 9.02 1.25
C LEU A 84 -5.12 8.02 0.62
N SER A 85 -5.38 8.19 -0.68
CA SER A 85 -6.12 7.20 -1.46
C SER A 85 -5.38 5.85 -1.48
N PRO A 86 -6.06 4.72 -1.69
CA PRO A 86 -5.39 3.42 -1.81
C PRO A 86 -4.27 3.42 -2.86
N LEU A 87 -4.47 4.12 -3.97
CA LEU A 87 -3.41 4.28 -4.96
C LEU A 87 -2.21 5.05 -4.40
N GLU A 88 -2.41 6.20 -3.76
CA GLU A 88 -1.32 6.99 -3.16
C GLU A 88 -0.54 6.21 -2.10
N ARG A 89 -1.25 5.42 -1.27
CA ARG A 89 -0.62 4.51 -0.31
C ARG A 89 0.21 3.44 -1.00
N CYS A 90 -0.36 2.80 -2.02
CA CYS A 90 0.35 1.80 -2.82
C CYS A 90 1.62 2.37 -3.46
N LEU A 91 1.56 3.58 -4.03
CA LEU A 91 2.73 4.25 -4.61
C LEU A 91 3.86 4.46 -3.57
N LEU A 92 3.51 4.76 -2.32
CA LEU A 92 4.47 4.92 -1.21
C LEU A 92 5.01 3.58 -0.70
N GLU A 93 4.15 2.58 -0.54
CA GLU A 93 4.52 1.23 -0.08
C GLU A 93 5.43 0.52 -1.08
N VAL A 94 5.24 0.79 -2.37
CA VAL A 94 5.90 0.07 -3.47
C VAL A 94 6.97 0.93 -4.16
N SER A 95 7.11 2.22 -3.82
CA SER A 95 8.03 3.16 -4.49
C SER A 95 7.81 3.25 -6.01
N LEU A 96 6.54 3.29 -6.44
CA LEU A 96 6.17 3.32 -7.85
C LEU A 96 6.21 4.76 -8.38
N SER A 97 7.08 5.03 -9.35
CA SER A 97 7.18 6.35 -10.00
C SER A 97 6.82 6.34 -11.49
N SER A 98 6.05 5.36 -11.97
CA SER A 98 5.94 5.10 -13.42
C SER A 98 4.51 4.86 -13.92
N ILE A 99 4.36 5.04 -15.24
CA ILE A 99 3.19 4.65 -16.06
C ILE A 99 2.85 3.16 -15.89
N GLN A 100 3.82 2.34 -15.48
CA GLN A 100 3.69 0.89 -15.30
C GLN A 100 3.18 0.48 -13.90
N LYS A 101 2.76 1.45 -13.07
CA LYS A 101 2.31 1.21 -11.68
C LYS A 101 1.31 0.05 -11.55
N TRP A 102 0.38 -0.09 -12.49
CA TRP A 102 -0.64 -1.15 -12.46
C TRP A 102 -0.07 -2.54 -12.72
N HIS A 103 0.86 -2.64 -13.68
CA HIS A 103 1.54 -3.90 -13.97
C HIS A 103 2.44 -4.32 -12.80
N LEU A 104 3.12 -3.36 -12.17
CA LEU A 104 3.92 -3.62 -10.99
C LEU A 104 3.06 -4.06 -9.80
N LEU A 105 1.88 -3.47 -9.63
CA LEU A 105 0.91 -3.86 -8.61
C LEU A 105 0.45 -5.31 -8.78
N GLU A 106 0.15 -5.73 -10.00
CA GLU A 106 -0.20 -7.12 -10.33
C GLU A 106 0.91 -8.11 -9.95
N ILE A 107 2.17 -7.80 -10.31
CA ILE A 107 3.34 -8.62 -9.93
C ILE A 107 3.43 -8.77 -8.42
N LEU A 108 3.16 -7.70 -7.67
CA LEU A 108 3.25 -7.72 -6.20
C LEU A 108 2.12 -8.49 -5.54
N ILE A 109 0.92 -8.47 -6.12
CA ILE A 109 -0.18 -9.32 -5.68
C ILE A 109 0.24 -10.79 -5.85
N ILE A 110 0.76 -11.16 -7.02
CA ILE A 110 1.24 -12.52 -7.31
C ILE A 110 2.36 -12.91 -6.34
N GLU A 111 3.34 -12.04 -6.10
CA GLU A 111 4.44 -12.31 -5.18
C GLU A 111 3.97 -12.45 -3.73
N LYS A 112 3.02 -11.61 -3.29
CA LYS A 112 2.41 -11.68 -1.95
C LYS A 112 1.68 -13.00 -1.76
N ILE A 113 0.96 -13.49 -2.78
CA ILE A 113 0.28 -14.78 -2.74
C ILE A 113 1.30 -15.93 -2.77
N ASN A 114 2.30 -15.91 -3.66
CA ASN A 114 3.36 -16.90 -3.71
C ASN A 114 4.07 -17.07 -2.36
N LYS A 115 4.35 -15.94 -1.69
CA LYS A 115 4.94 -15.96 -0.36
C LYS A 115 4.02 -16.66 0.65
N ARG A 116 2.71 -16.39 0.64
CA ARG A 116 1.74 -17.06 1.52
C ARG A 116 1.71 -18.58 1.29
N ILE A 117 1.62 -19.00 0.02
CA ILE A 117 1.65 -20.42 -0.37
C ILE A 117 2.92 -21.10 0.18
N SER A 118 4.07 -20.45 0.01
CA SER A 118 5.35 -20.94 0.54
C SER A 118 5.34 -21.01 2.07
N ASP A 119 4.90 -19.95 2.74
CA ASP A 119 4.87 -19.88 4.21
C ASP A 119 3.96 -20.98 4.80
N GLN A 120 2.80 -21.24 4.20
CA GLN A 120 1.90 -22.33 4.59
C GLN A 120 2.51 -23.70 4.36
N PHE A 121 3.08 -23.95 3.17
CA PHE A 121 3.74 -25.23 2.87
C PHE A 121 4.83 -25.56 3.90
N TRP A 122 5.69 -24.60 4.22
CA TRP A 122 6.73 -24.78 5.23
C TRP A 122 6.19 -24.90 6.65
N GLY A 123 5.05 -24.26 6.95
CA GLY A 123 4.31 -24.44 8.20
C GLY A 123 3.80 -25.87 8.36
N THR A 124 3.03 -26.36 7.39
CA THR A 124 2.49 -27.73 7.38
C THR A 124 3.57 -28.80 7.44
N LEU A 125 4.67 -28.61 6.69
CA LEU A 125 5.80 -29.54 6.73
C LEU A 125 6.46 -29.60 8.11
N ARG A 126 6.52 -28.48 8.83
CA ARG A 126 7.09 -28.39 10.18
C ARG A 126 6.20 -29.07 11.22
N ASP A 127 4.89 -28.94 11.08
CA ASP A 127 3.93 -29.35 12.11
C ASP A 127 3.46 -30.81 11.95
N ASP A 128 3.15 -31.25 10.73
CA ASP A 128 2.53 -32.57 10.48
C ASP A 128 3.50 -33.58 9.85
N SER A 129 4.64 -33.12 9.32
CA SER A 129 5.65 -33.95 8.61
C SER A 129 5.09 -34.83 7.46
N ASN A 130 3.85 -34.58 7.03
CA ASN A 130 3.22 -35.23 5.88
C ASN A 130 3.47 -34.39 4.61
N LEU A 131 4.52 -34.75 3.88
CA LEU A 131 4.92 -34.06 2.66
C LEU A 131 3.83 -34.12 1.56
N GLN A 132 3.08 -35.21 1.48
CA GLN A 132 2.11 -35.41 0.40
C GLN A 132 0.91 -34.46 0.56
N SER A 133 0.35 -34.35 1.76
CA SER A 133 -0.75 -33.41 2.01
C SER A 133 -0.32 -31.96 1.81
N GLY A 134 0.91 -31.61 2.20
CA GLY A 134 1.48 -30.29 1.92
C GLY A 134 1.63 -30.00 0.42
N GLU A 135 2.04 -31.00 -0.37
CA GLU A 135 2.19 -30.87 -1.82
C GLU A 135 0.84 -30.75 -2.55
N ASP A 136 -0.17 -31.51 -2.10
CA ASP A 136 -1.52 -31.47 -2.65
C ASP A 136 -2.20 -30.10 -2.39
N SER A 137 -2.08 -29.57 -1.17
CA SER A 137 -2.54 -28.22 -0.81
C SER A 137 -1.79 -27.15 -1.62
N ARG A 138 -0.47 -27.27 -1.75
CA ARG A 138 0.35 -26.34 -2.54
C ARG A 138 -0.06 -26.32 -4.02
N THR A 139 -0.33 -27.48 -4.60
CA THR A 139 -0.78 -27.61 -6.00
C THR A 139 -2.13 -26.93 -6.19
N THR A 140 -3.07 -27.15 -5.26
CA THR A 140 -4.38 -26.49 -5.27
C THR A 140 -4.24 -24.98 -5.18
N ALA A 141 -3.38 -24.49 -4.29
CA ALA A 141 -3.14 -23.06 -4.12
C ALA A 141 -2.52 -22.41 -5.37
N TYR A 142 -1.61 -23.10 -6.07
CA TYR A 142 -1.07 -22.62 -7.35
C TYR A 142 -2.12 -22.59 -8.46
N ASN A 143 -3.03 -23.56 -8.51
CA ASN A 143 -4.15 -23.52 -9.46
C ASN A 143 -5.06 -22.30 -9.19
N ASN A 144 -5.33 -21.99 -7.92
CA ASN A 144 -6.11 -20.82 -7.54
C ASN A 144 -5.39 -19.51 -7.90
N LEU A 145 -4.07 -19.43 -7.69
CA LEU A 145 -3.25 -18.30 -8.16
C LEU A 145 -3.28 -18.15 -9.68
N GLU A 146 -3.27 -19.25 -10.43
CA GLU A 146 -3.42 -19.22 -11.90
C GLU A 146 -4.79 -18.65 -12.29
N GLN A 147 -5.87 -19.05 -11.61
CA GLN A 147 -7.21 -18.50 -11.86
C GLN A 147 -7.28 -17.00 -11.55
N ILE A 148 -6.69 -16.53 -10.45
CA ILE A 148 -6.60 -15.09 -10.13
C ILE A 148 -5.85 -14.33 -11.24
N THR A 149 -4.70 -14.87 -11.67
CA THR A 149 -3.89 -14.28 -12.74
C THR A 149 -4.67 -14.23 -14.06
N LYS A 150 -5.47 -15.26 -14.34
CA LYS A 150 -6.32 -15.35 -15.53
C LYS A 150 -7.37 -14.23 -15.56
N VAL A 151 -8.00 -13.90 -14.42
CA VAL A 151 -8.96 -12.80 -14.33
C VAL A 151 -8.33 -11.48 -14.80
N PHE A 152 -7.15 -11.14 -14.28
CA PHE A 152 -6.46 -9.91 -14.69
C PHE A 152 -6.03 -9.93 -16.16
N LYS A 153 -5.60 -11.10 -16.65
CA LYS A 153 -5.26 -11.28 -18.06
C LYS A 153 -6.46 -11.08 -18.98
N GLU A 154 -7.61 -11.67 -18.66
CA GLU A 154 -8.84 -11.54 -19.46
C GLU A 154 -9.28 -10.07 -19.53
N LEU A 155 -9.29 -9.35 -18.40
CA LEU A 155 -9.64 -7.92 -18.39
C LEU A 155 -8.72 -7.08 -19.30
N ARG A 156 -7.42 -7.39 -19.35
CA ARG A 156 -6.48 -6.71 -20.26
C ARG A 156 -6.70 -7.06 -21.72
N GLU A 157 -7.04 -8.31 -22.01
CA GLU A 157 -7.34 -8.75 -23.37
C GLU A 157 -8.61 -8.06 -23.89
N GLU A 158 -9.63 -7.92 -23.04
CA GLU A 158 -10.85 -7.16 -23.36
C GLU A 158 -10.58 -5.67 -23.55
N GLU A 159 -9.80 -5.03 -22.65
CA GLU A 159 -9.37 -3.63 -22.83
C GLU A 159 -8.65 -3.42 -24.17
N LYS A 160 -7.74 -4.35 -24.51
CA LYS A 160 -6.99 -4.31 -25.77
C LYS A 160 -7.91 -4.49 -26.97
N ALA A 161 -8.87 -5.41 -26.90
CA ALA A 161 -9.85 -5.63 -27.96
C ALA A 161 -10.72 -4.38 -28.20
N CYS A 162 -11.15 -3.70 -27.13
CA CYS A 162 -11.86 -2.42 -27.23
C CYS A 162 -11.01 -1.35 -27.92
N LEU A 163 -9.72 -1.26 -27.59
CA LEU A 163 -8.80 -0.31 -28.22
C LEU A 163 -8.60 -0.58 -29.72
N GLU A 164 -8.45 -1.86 -30.10
CA GLU A 164 -8.36 -2.27 -31.52
C GLU A 164 -9.64 -1.94 -32.30
N ASN A 165 -10.80 -2.04 -31.64
CA ASN A 165 -12.11 -1.73 -32.22
C ASN A 165 -12.53 -0.26 -32.10
N GLN A 166 -11.68 0.61 -31.56
CA GLN A 166 -11.97 2.03 -31.28
C GLN A 166 -13.20 2.25 -30.37
N ASP A 167 -13.55 1.26 -29.55
CA ASP A 167 -14.61 1.36 -28.53
C ASP A 167 -14.07 2.02 -27.26
N LEU A 168 -14.16 3.36 -27.24
CA LEU A 168 -13.71 4.17 -26.11
C LEU A 168 -14.51 3.93 -24.82
N ILE A 169 -15.77 3.50 -24.93
CA ILE A 169 -16.62 3.24 -23.77
C ILE A 169 -16.21 1.92 -23.13
N GLY A 170 -16.14 0.85 -23.94
CA GLY A 170 -15.68 -0.46 -23.47
C GLY A 170 -14.27 -0.41 -22.90
N GLN A 171 -13.36 0.31 -23.57
CA GLN A 171 -12.00 0.50 -23.06
C GLN A 171 -12.02 1.12 -21.66
N LYS A 172 -12.76 2.23 -21.47
CA LYS A 172 -12.87 2.91 -20.17
C LYS A 172 -13.38 1.96 -19.08
N ILE A 173 -14.40 1.14 -19.40
CA ILE A 173 -14.98 0.17 -18.46
C ILE A 173 -13.92 -0.85 -18.00
N PHE A 174 -13.24 -1.51 -18.93
CA PHE A 174 -12.24 -2.53 -18.59
C PHE A 174 -11.02 -1.95 -17.88
N THR A 175 -10.57 -0.75 -18.26
CA THR A 175 -9.51 -0.04 -17.55
C THR A 175 -9.90 0.21 -16.08
N GLN A 176 -11.10 0.75 -15.82
CA GLN A 176 -11.57 1.05 -14.46
C GLN A 176 -11.74 -0.22 -13.63
N LEU A 177 -12.34 -1.26 -14.20
CA LEU A 177 -12.50 -2.56 -13.54
C LEU A 177 -11.15 -3.13 -13.13
N THR A 178 -10.18 -3.14 -14.04
CA THR A 178 -8.83 -3.64 -13.78
C THR A 178 -8.15 -2.89 -12.65
N GLN A 179 -8.18 -1.56 -12.68
CA GLN A 179 -7.49 -0.71 -11.69
C GLN A 179 -8.07 -0.87 -10.28
N ALA A 180 -9.41 -0.81 -10.16
CA ALA A 180 -10.07 -1.00 -8.87
C ALA A 180 -9.86 -2.42 -8.32
N LEU A 181 -9.91 -3.44 -9.18
CA LEU A 181 -9.73 -4.83 -8.78
C LEU A 181 -8.30 -5.12 -8.32
N LEU A 182 -7.29 -4.54 -8.97
CA LEU A 182 -5.90 -4.62 -8.52
C LEU A 182 -5.72 -4.01 -7.12
N LEU A 183 -6.28 -2.82 -6.86
CA LEU A 183 -6.20 -2.20 -5.54
C LEU A 183 -6.92 -3.05 -4.48
N ALA A 184 -8.11 -3.54 -4.78
CA ALA A 184 -8.87 -4.40 -3.87
C ALA A 184 -8.11 -5.70 -3.53
N ALA A 185 -7.57 -6.38 -4.54
CA ALA A 185 -6.80 -7.61 -4.36
C ALA A 185 -5.49 -7.37 -3.58
N PHE A 186 -4.82 -6.23 -3.81
CA PHE A 186 -3.60 -5.88 -3.08
C PHE A 186 -3.85 -5.62 -1.59
N TYR A 187 -4.88 -4.85 -1.28
CA TYR A 187 -5.24 -4.50 0.11
C TYR A 187 -5.99 -5.62 0.84
N GLY A 188 -6.63 -6.54 0.13
CA GLY A 188 -7.30 -7.70 0.71
C GLY A 188 -8.31 -7.28 1.79
N GLU A 189 -8.13 -7.79 3.01
CA GLU A 189 -8.99 -7.49 4.17
C GLU A 189 -9.12 -5.99 4.50
N GLU A 190 -8.11 -5.18 4.18
CA GLU A 190 -8.16 -3.73 4.45
C GLU A 190 -9.05 -2.98 3.45
N TRP A 191 -9.40 -3.60 2.32
CA TRP A 191 -10.11 -2.96 1.22
C TRP A 191 -11.41 -2.26 1.65
N ASP A 192 -12.26 -2.95 2.41
CA ASP A 192 -13.55 -2.40 2.83
C ASP A 192 -13.40 -1.14 3.69
N SER A 193 -12.29 -1.02 4.43
CA SER A 193 -12.02 0.14 5.27
C SER A 193 -11.48 1.35 4.50
N ILE A 194 -10.95 1.14 3.29
CA ILE A 194 -10.25 2.18 2.50
C ILE A 194 -10.93 2.52 1.17
N LYS A 195 -11.85 1.67 0.67
CA LYS A 195 -12.48 1.83 -0.66
C LYS A 195 -13.24 3.15 -0.83
N ASN A 196 -13.78 3.70 0.25
CA ASN A 196 -14.49 5.00 0.24
C ASN A 196 -13.57 6.21 0.02
N ASN A 197 -12.25 6.01 -0.01
CA ASN A 197 -11.26 7.03 -0.38
C ASN A 197 -10.57 6.68 -1.71
N CYS A 198 -11.16 5.78 -2.51
CA CYS A 198 -10.57 5.26 -3.74
C CYS A 198 -11.28 5.86 -4.96
N GLU A 199 -10.55 6.67 -5.73
CA GLU A 199 -11.11 7.32 -6.93
C GLU A 199 -11.52 6.29 -7.98
N GLU A 200 -10.72 5.22 -8.15
CA GLU A 200 -11.00 4.13 -9.08
C GLU A 200 -12.28 3.38 -8.71
N TYR A 201 -12.56 3.21 -7.41
CA TYR A 201 -13.81 2.59 -6.95
C TYR A 201 -15.03 3.51 -7.19
N HIS A 202 -14.91 4.80 -6.88
CA HIS A 202 -16.00 5.76 -7.13
C HIS A 202 -16.31 5.94 -8.62
N ALA A 203 -15.31 5.76 -9.48
CA ALA A 203 -15.51 5.77 -10.93
C ALA A 203 -16.44 4.62 -11.36
N LEU A 204 -16.30 3.42 -10.75
CA LEU A 204 -17.20 2.30 -11.01
C LEU A 204 -18.64 2.55 -10.54
N GLU A 205 -18.82 3.22 -9.40
CA GLU A 205 -20.14 3.61 -8.90
C GLU A 205 -20.83 4.59 -9.86
N THR A 206 -20.07 5.56 -10.37
CA THR A 206 -20.56 6.60 -11.28
C THR A 206 -20.92 6.05 -12.65
N ASP A 207 -20.09 5.15 -13.18
CA ASP A 207 -20.23 4.58 -14.53
C ASP A 207 -21.08 3.30 -14.56
N GLY A 208 -21.58 2.82 -13.41
CA GLY A 208 -22.53 1.71 -13.31
C GLY A 208 -21.91 0.30 -13.38
N ASN A 209 -20.60 0.18 -13.19
CA ASN A 209 -19.84 -1.07 -13.33
C ASN A 209 -19.62 -1.82 -12.01
N LEU A 210 -20.26 -1.36 -10.93
CA LEU A 210 -20.05 -1.89 -9.57
C LEU A 210 -20.39 -3.38 -9.44
N LYS A 211 -21.46 -3.83 -10.11
CA LYS A 211 -21.92 -5.23 -10.02
C LYS A 211 -20.90 -6.22 -10.58
N ASP A 212 -20.27 -5.87 -11.71
CA ASP A 212 -19.24 -6.72 -12.33
C ASP A 212 -17.97 -6.74 -11.48
N PHE A 213 -17.58 -5.58 -10.94
CA PHE A 213 -16.50 -5.49 -9.97
C PHE A 213 -16.74 -6.36 -8.73
N GLU A 214 -17.91 -6.26 -8.09
CA GLU A 214 -18.25 -7.04 -6.88
C GLU A 214 -18.22 -8.54 -7.15
N LYS A 215 -18.70 -8.96 -8.33
CA LYS A 215 -18.66 -10.37 -8.76
C LYS A 215 -17.22 -10.87 -8.92
N LEU A 216 -16.36 -10.10 -9.60
CA LEU A 216 -14.96 -10.46 -9.80
C LEU A 216 -14.19 -10.46 -8.48
N LEU A 217 -14.43 -9.48 -7.60
CA LEU A 217 -13.79 -9.40 -6.30
C LEU A 217 -14.21 -10.57 -5.40
N ALA A 218 -15.49 -10.93 -5.39
CA ALA A 218 -15.99 -12.08 -4.63
C ALA A 218 -15.30 -13.38 -5.07
N TYR A 219 -15.17 -13.58 -6.39
CA TYR A 219 -14.46 -14.74 -6.95
C TYR A 219 -12.97 -14.78 -6.57
N ILE A 220 -12.27 -13.64 -6.65
CA ILE A 220 -10.86 -13.56 -6.21
C ILE A 220 -10.75 -13.86 -4.71
N ASN A 221 -11.65 -13.32 -3.88
CA ASN A 221 -11.63 -13.54 -2.44
C ASN A 221 -11.92 -14.99 -2.05
N GLU A 222 -12.80 -15.68 -2.78
CA GLU A 222 -13.04 -17.12 -2.63
C GLU A 222 -11.75 -17.92 -2.88
N LEU A 223 -11.10 -17.68 -4.02
CA LEU A 223 -9.83 -18.33 -4.37
C LEU A 223 -8.72 -18.03 -3.35
N LEU A 224 -8.64 -16.80 -2.85
CA LEU A 224 -7.69 -16.42 -1.80
C LEU A 224 -8.00 -17.11 -0.48
N SER A 225 -9.27 -17.26 -0.10
CA SER A 225 -9.65 -17.95 1.13
C SER A 225 -9.29 -19.43 1.11
N GLU A 226 -9.41 -20.09 -0.05
CA GLU A 226 -8.98 -21.47 -0.25
C GLU A 226 -7.45 -21.62 -0.22
N ILE A 227 -6.71 -20.60 -0.65
CA ILE A 227 -5.26 -20.56 -0.47
C ILE A 227 -4.93 -20.46 1.02
N ASP A 228 -5.66 -19.63 1.77
CA ASP A 228 -5.43 -19.41 3.20
C ASP A 228 -5.92 -20.59 4.10
N SER A 229 -6.57 -21.62 3.51
CA SER A 229 -7.13 -22.82 4.19
C SER A 229 -6.09 -23.93 4.42
#